data_AF-A0AAU4REF5-F1
#
_entry.id   AF-A0AAU4REF5-F1
#
_cell.length_a   1.000
_cell.length_b   1.000
_cell.length_c   1.000
_cell.angle_alpha   90.00
_cell.angle_beta   90.00
_cell.angle_gamma   90.00
#
_symmetry.space_group_name_H-M   'P 1'
#
loop_
_entity.id
_entity.type
_entity.pdbx_description
1 polymer ?
#
loop_
_entity_poly.entity_id
_entity_poly.type
_entity_poly.pdbx_seq_one_letter_code
_entity_poly.pdbx_strand_id
1 'polypeptide(L)' 'MQTITTTAHFETDTRFRVTPFADRGHPFVSLRIEGDFAEIALLAALGTSQTLRNLAAAAIEAAGALDAMAVDTSEVTGRV' A
#
# COMPACT_ATOMS: atom_id res chain seq x y z
N MET A 1 -9.23 -15.28 -17.49
CA MET A 1 -8.61 -14.28 -16.59
C MET A 1 -8.91 -14.74 -15.17
N GLN A 2 -7.90 -15.12 -14.40
CA GLN A 2 -8.10 -15.46 -12.98
C GLN A 2 -7.93 -14.18 -12.18
N THR A 3 -9.03 -13.47 -11.95
CA THR A 3 -9.04 -12.28 -11.10
C THR A 3 -9.25 -12.72 -9.66
N ILE A 4 -8.30 -12.42 -8.79
CA ILE A 4 -8.46 -12.52 -7.34
C ILE A 4 -8.70 -11.10 -6.84
N THR A 5 -9.83 -10.87 -6.20
CA THR A 5 -10.12 -9.63 -5.49
C THR A 5 -9.94 -9.89 -4.01
N THR A 6 -9.02 -9.15 -3.38
CA THR A 6 -8.83 -9.15 -1.93
C THR A 6 -9.11 -7.73 -1.45
N THR A 7 -9.94 -7.59 -0.42
CA THR A 7 -10.19 -6.33 0.26
C THR A 7 -9.64 -6.43 1.68
N ALA A 8 -8.87 -5.42 2.08
CA ALA A 8 -8.33 -5.30 3.42
C ALA A 8 -8.43 -3.83 3.84
N HIS A 9 -8.69 -3.59 5.11
CA HIS A 9 -8.67 -2.25 5.69
C HIS A 9 -7.34 -2.06 6.40
N PHE A 10 -6.66 -0.94 6.14
CA PHE A 10 -5.45 -0.58 6.86
C PHE A 10 -5.83 0.21 8.11
N GLU A 11 -5.39 -0.28 9.25
CA GLU A 11 -5.50 0.43 10.53
C GLU A 11 -4.29 1.36 10.73
N THR A 12 -4.41 2.31 11.65
CA THR A 12 -3.37 3.35 11.88
C THR A 12 -2.06 2.80 12.42
N ASP A 13 -2.07 1.58 12.96
CA ASP A 13 -0.91 0.84 13.46
C ASP A 13 -0.35 -0.18 12.45
N THR A 14 -0.86 -0.20 11.22
CA THR A 14 -0.35 -1.07 10.14
C THR A 14 1.15 -0.86 9.93
N ARG A 15 1.92 -1.95 9.95
CA ARG A 15 3.37 -1.92 9.76
C ARG A 15 3.75 -2.29 8.33
N PHE A 16 4.69 -1.54 7.76
CA PHE A 16 5.21 -1.77 6.41
C PHE A 16 6.67 -2.22 6.50
N ARG A 17 7.01 -3.35 5.86
CA ARG A 17 8.36 -3.91 5.88
C ARG A 17 8.83 -4.29 4.49
N VAL A 18 10.04 -3.87 4.13
CA VAL A 18 10.71 -4.26 2.88
C VAL A 18 11.85 -5.22 3.20
N THR A 19 11.84 -6.41 2.60
CA THR A 19 12.90 -7.41 2.77
C THR A 19 13.44 -7.85 1.41
N PRO A 20 14.72 -7.60 1.09
CA PRO A 20 15.35 -8.11 -0.12
C PRO A 20 15.75 -9.58 0.04
N PHE A 21 15.58 -10.36 -1.02
CA PHE A 21 16.01 -11.75 -1.14
C PHE A 21 16.96 -11.85 -2.34
N ALA A 22 18.26 -11.86 -2.06
CA ALA A 22 19.32 -11.85 -3.08
C ALA A 22 19.72 -13.29 -3.52
N ASP A 23 18.73 -14.14 -3.78
CA ASP A 23 18.99 -15.47 -4.33
C ASP A 23 19.63 -15.39 -5.73
N ARG A 24 20.53 -16.33 -6.05
CA ARG A 24 21.30 -16.31 -7.30
C ARG A 24 20.47 -16.66 -8.53
N GLY A 25 19.36 -17.39 -8.37
CA GLY A 25 18.49 -17.78 -9.48
C GLY A 25 17.33 -16.82 -9.70
N HIS A 26 16.69 -16.41 -8.60
CA HIS A 26 15.48 -15.59 -8.65
C HIS A 26 15.46 -14.51 -7.57
N PRO A 27 16.25 -13.44 -7.70
CA PRO A 27 16.26 -12.36 -6.74
C PRO A 27 14.93 -11.58 -6.78
N PHE A 28 14.39 -11.26 -5.60
CA PHE A 28 13.16 -10.49 -5.45
C PHE A 28 13.18 -9.64 -4.16
N VAL A 29 12.24 -8.71 -4.07
CA VAL A 29 11.94 -7.95 -2.85
C VAL A 29 10.54 -8.32 -2.39
N SER A 30 10.38 -8.55 -1.09
CA SER A 30 9.08 -8.68 -0.44
C SER A 30 8.73 -7.37 0.26
N LEU A 31 7.60 -6.76 -0.12
CA LEU A 31 6.94 -5.69 0.63
C LEU A 31 5.79 -6.31 1.41
N ARG A 32 5.88 -6.29 2.74
CA ARG A 32 4.90 -6.84 3.66
C ARG A 32 4.13 -5.70 4.31
N ILE A 33 2.81 -5.85 4.37
CA ILE A 33 1.89 -4.94 5.03
C ILE A 33 1.18 -5.77 6.11
N GLU A 34 1.56 -5.53 7.36
CA GLU A 34 1.18 -6.33 8.52
C GLU A 34 0.18 -5.55 9.36
N GLY A 35 -1.05 -6.06 9.48
CA GLY A 35 -1.99 -5.71 10.54
C GLY A 35 -2.13 -6.86 11.55
N ASP A 36 -2.99 -6.67 12.56
CA ASP A 36 -3.16 -7.65 13.64
C ASP A 36 -3.73 -9.00 13.18
N PHE A 37 -4.63 -8.97 12.19
CA PHE A 37 -5.39 -10.14 11.74
C PHE A 37 -5.08 -10.58 10.32
N ALA A 38 -4.38 -9.75 9.55
CA ALA A 38 -4.12 -10.00 8.15
C ALA A 38 -2.76 -9.46 7.73
N GLU A 39 -2.18 -10.14 6.76
CA GLU A 39 -0.93 -9.74 6.18
C GLU A 39 -0.97 -9.84 4.65
N ILE A 40 -0.51 -8.79 3.99
CA ILE A 40 -0.35 -8.74 2.54
C ILE A 40 1.14 -8.76 2.21
N ALA A 41 1.58 -9.73 1.42
CA ALA A 41 2.94 -9.79 0.89
C ALA A 41 2.94 -9.56 -0.62
N LEU A 42 3.58 -8.49 -1.06
CA LEU A 42 3.83 -8.18 -2.47
C LEU A 42 5.25 -8.61 -2.83
N LEU A 43 5.39 -9.52 -3.80
CA LEU A 43 6.68 -10.04 -4.26
C LEU A 43 7.06 -9.41 -5.60
N ALA A 44 8.13 -8.63 -5.61
CA ALA A 44 8.62 -7.94 -6.79
C ALA A 44 9.96 -8.54 -7.25
N ALA A 45 9.96 -9.21 -8.39
CA ALA A 45 11.18 -9.76 -8.98
C ALA A 45 12.11 -8.66 -9.52
N LEU A 46 13.39 -9.00 -9.71
CA LEU A 46 14.33 -8.12 -10.39
C LEU A 46 13.77 -7.61 -11.73
N GLY A 47 13.98 -6.32 -12.03
CA GLY A 47 13.45 -5.66 -13.23
C GLY A 47 12.05 -5.06 -13.08
N THR A 48 11.31 -5.37 -12.01
CA THR A 48 9.94 -4.84 -11.79
C THR A 48 9.88 -3.55 -10.96
N SER A 49 11.02 -2.88 -10.75
CA SER A 49 11.10 -1.70 -9.88
C SER A 49 10.17 -0.56 -10.27
N GLN A 50 9.84 -0.42 -11.56
CA GLN A 50 8.90 0.60 -12.03
C GLN A 50 7.47 0.33 -11.55
N THR A 51 7.05 -0.93 -11.46
CA THR A 51 5.73 -1.29 -10.94
C THR A 51 5.57 -0.87 -9.48
N LEU A 52 6.61 -1.06 -8.66
CA LEU A 52 6.61 -0.59 -7.27
C LEU A 52 6.56 0.95 -7.19
N ARG A 53 7.28 1.66 -8.07
CA ARG A 53 7.21 3.13 -8.15
C ARG A 53 5.81 3.61 -8.50
N ASN A 54 5.15 2.95 -9.44
CA ASN A 54 3.77 3.30 -9.82
C ASN A 54 2.79 3.04 -8.65
N LEU A 55 2.96 1.92 -7.93
CA LEU A 55 2.16 1.63 -6.73
C LEU A 55 2.36 2.70 -5.65
N ALA A 56 3.60 3.11 -5.39
CA ALA A 56 3.90 4.15 -4.41
C ALA A 56 3.27 5.50 -4.81
N ALA A 57 3.34 5.87 -6.09
CA ALA A 57 2.71 7.09 -6.59
C ALA A 57 1.19 7.07 -6.39
N ALA A 58 0.52 5.96 -6.72
CA ALA A 58 -0.91 5.81 -6.51
C ALA A 58 -1.29 5.87 -5.01
N ALA A 59 -0.48 5.29 -4.13
CA ALA A 59 -0.71 5.37 -2.68
C ALA A 59 -0.57 6.81 -2.15
N ILE A 60 0.40 7.57 -2.63
CA ILE A 60 0.59 9.00 -2.28
C ILE A 60 -0.61 9.83 -2.78
N GLU A 61 -1.07 9.59 -4.01
CA GLU A 61 -2.25 10.27 -4.56
C GLU A 61 -3.50 9.97 -3.73
N ALA A 62 -3.72 8.71 -3.36
CA ALA A 62 -4.83 8.30 -2.50
C ALA A 62 -4.77 8.96 -1.12
N ALA A 63 -3.58 9.08 -0.52
CA ALA A 63 -3.40 9.79 0.75
C ALA A 63 -3.79 11.28 0.64
N GLY A 64 -3.34 11.97 -0.41
CA GLY A 64 -3.71 13.37 -0.65
C GLY A 64 -5.22 13.55 -0.87
N ALA A 65 -5.88 12.59 -1.53
CA ALA A 65 -7.33 12.61 -1.68
C ALA A 65 -8.07 12.45 -0.33
N LEU A 66 -7.58 11.57 0.56
CA LEU A 66 -8.12 11.42 1.91
C LEU A 66 -7.95 12.69 2.74
N ASP A 67 -6.79 13.34 2.66
CA ASP A 67 -6.51 14.60 3.35
C ASP A 67 -7.50 15.70 2.91
N ALA A 68 -7.76 15.81 1.60
CA ALA A 68 -8.72 16.77 1.06
C ALA A 68 -10.16 16.50 1.57
N MET A 69 -10.58 15.24 1.61
CA MET A 69 -11.90 14.86 2.14
C MET A 69 -12.06 15.24 3.63
N ALA A 70 -10.98 15.18 4.40
CA ALA A 70 -11.00 15.54 5.82
C ALA A 70 -11.19 17.06 6.03
N VAL A 71 -10.61 17.89 5.15
CA VAL A 71 -10.79 19.35 5.17
C VAL A 71 -12.24 19.72 4.87
N ASP A 72 -12.82 19.15 3.79
CA ASP A 72 -14.21 19.42 3.39
C ASP A 72 -15.21 19.02 4.49
N THR A 73 -14.96 17.90 5.17
CA THR A 73 -15.81 17.42 6.29
C THR A 73 -15.78 18.39 7.49
N SER A 74 -14.63 19.01 7.73
CA SER A 74 -14.46 19.98 8.83
C SER A 74 -15.19 21.30 8.55
N GLU A 75 -15.24 21.75 7.30
CA GLU A 75 -16.00 22.95 6.91
C GLU A 75 -17.53 22.74 7.00
N VAL A 76 -18.02 21.53 6.76
CA VAL A 76 -19.45 21.19 6.90
C VAL A 76 -19.88 21.17 8.38
N THR A 77 -19.03 20.71 9.29
CA THR A 77 -19.35 20.58 10.72
C THR A 77 -19.18 21.88 11.51
N GLY A 78 -18.34 22.82 11.06
CA GLY A 78 -18.14 24.13 11.69
C GLY A 78 -19.20 25.20 11.37
N ARG A 79 -20.25 24.86 10.61
CA ARG A 79 -21.28 25.80 10.14
C ARG A 79 -22.60 25.77 10.93
N VAL A 80 -22.58 25.22 12.15
CA VAL A 80 -23.75 25.14 13.06
C VAL A 80 -23.64 26.18 14.17
#